data_AF-A0A485DBP2-F1
#
_entry.id   AF-A0A485DBP2-F1
#
_cell.length_a   1.000
_cell.length_b   1.000
_cell.length_c   1.000
_cell.angle_alpha   90.00
_cell.angle_beta   90.00
_cell.angle_gamma   90.00
#
_symmetry.space_group_name_H-M   'P 1'
#
loop_
_entity.id
_entity.type
_entity.pdbx_description
1 polymer ?
#
loop_
_entity_poly.entity_id
_entity_poly.type
_entity_poly.pdbx_seq_one_letter_code
_entity_poly.pdbx_strand_id
1 'polypeptide(L)' 'MQAFKLDQPVPELQPIGSVSLLGATPTEGDPQVAGAMVYGEPQDAFTCGLFSSTQGEFHHDLPVYRTRHRAGRRS' A
#
# COMPACT_ATOMS: atom_id res chain seq x y z
N MET A 1 -15.43 12.00 2.02
CA MET A 1 -14.88 10.86 1.27
C MET A 1 -15.50 10.90 -0.11
N GLN A 2 -14.70 11.13 -1.16
CA GLN A 2 -15.19 11.19 -2.53
C GLN A 2 -15.21 9.77 -3.10
N ALA A 3 -16.38 9.32 -3.55
CA ALA A 3 -16.53 7.98 -4.12
C ALA A 3 -15.99 7.97 -5.56
N PHE A 4 -15.08 7.05 -5.88
CA PHE A 4 -14.70 6.77 -7.27
C PHE A 4 -15.84 6.01 -7.93
N LYS A 5 -16.44 6.63 -8.93
CA LYS A 5 -17.42 5.99 -9.81
C LYS A 5 -16.70 5.46 -11.04
N LEU A 6 -17.22 4.38 -11.62
CA LEU A 6 -16.63 3.70 -12.78
C LEU A 6 -16.36 4.67 -13.96
N ASP A 7 -17.21 5.68 -14.12
CA ASP A 7 -17.17 6.64 -15.24
C ASP A 7 -16.48 7.97 -14.91
N GLN A 8 -15.81 8.08 -13.76
CA GLN A 8 -15.08 9.28 -13.37
C GLN A 8 -13.58 9.11 -13.63
N PRO A 9 -12.88 10.20 -14.01
CA PRO A 9 -11.45 10.14 -14.22
C PRO A 9 -10.74 9.70 -12.93
N VAL A 10 -9.89 8.71 -13.07
CA VAL A 10 -8.99 8.25 -12.01
C VAL A 10 -7.93 9.34 -11.78
N PRO A 11 -7.57 9.67 -10.53
CA PRO A 11 -6.52 10.63 -10.26
C PRO A 11 -5.20 10.14 -10.86
N GLU A 12 -4.37 11.09 -11.25
CA GLU A 12 -3.05 10.78 -11.80
C GLU A 12 -2.20 10.03 -10.77
N LEU A 13 -1.64 8.89 -11.19
CA LEU A 13 -0.79 8.06 -10.35
C LEU A 13 0.65 8.55 -10.43
N GLN A 14 1.24 8.83 -9.27
CA GLN A 14 2.64 9.25 -9.18
C GLN A 14 3.55 8.02 -9.27
N PRO A 15 4.59 8.04 -10.13
CA PRO A 15 5.56 6.95 -10.19
C PRO A 15 6.26 6.76 -8.84
N ILE A 16 6.28 5.52 -8.36
CA ILE A 16 7.03 5.11 -7.17
C ILE A 16 8.32 4.40 -7.60
N GLY A 17 8.26 3.63 -8.70
CA GLY A 17 9.39 2.85 -9.22
C GLY A 17 9.25 1.37 -8.90
N SER A 18 10.36 0.64 -8.77
CA SER A 18 10.31 -0.81 -8.52
C SER A 18 9.55 -1.14 -7.22
N VAL A 19 8.78 -2.23 -7.22
CA VAL A 19 8.12 -2.79 -6.03
C VAL A 19 9.07 -3.00 -4.83
N SER A 20 10.36 -3.17 -5.10
CA SER A 20 11.40 -3.29 -4.06
C SER A 20 11.51 -2.06 -3.16
N LEU A 21 11.21 -0.86 -3.69
CA LEU A 21 11.19 0.38 -2.91
C LEU A 21 10.07 0.40 -1.86
N LEU A 22 9.03 -0.42 -2.06
CA LEU A 22 7.94 -0.62 -1.11
C LEU A 22 8.21 -1.78 -0.14
N GLY A 23 9.39 -2.40 -0.19
CA GLY A 23 9.74 -3.55 0.64
C GLY A 23 9.12 -4.87 0.18
N ALA A 24 8.53 -4.91 -1.02
CA ALA A 24 8.18 -6.17 -1.67
C ALA A 24 9.41 -6.83 -2.33
N THR A 25 9.33 -8.12 -2.59
CA THR A 25 10.37 -8.88 -3.31
C THR A 25 9.80 -9.35 -4.65
N PRO A 26 10.35 -8.91 -5.80
CA PRO A 26 9.99 -9.46 -7.10
C PRO A 26 10.28 -10.95 -7.17
N THR A 27 9.35 -11.72 -7.73
CA THR A 27 9.51 -13.15 -8.02
C THR A 27 9.59 -13.43 -9.52
N GLU A 28 9.00 -12.56 -10.35
CA GLU A 28 9.14 -12.59 -11.81
C GLU A 28 9.13 -11.16 -12.39
N GLY A 29 10.09 -10.88 -13.28
CA GLY A 29 10.25 -9.56 -13.91
C GLY A 29 10.75 -8.47 -12.96
N ASP A 30 10.59 -7.20 -13.36
CA ASP A 30 10.84 -6.01 -12.52
C ASP A 30 9.61 -5.09 -12.53
N PRO A 31 8.56 -5.44 -11.76
CA PRO A 31 7.33 -4.65 -11.73
C PRO A 31 7.60 -3.22 -11.24
N GLN A 32 7.24 -2.24 -12.08
CA GLN A 32 7.25 -0.82 -11.75
C GLN A 32 5.86 -0.40 -11.30
N VAL A 33 5.80 0.41 -10.24
CA VAL A 33 4.54 0.81 -9.61
C VAL A 33 4.36 2.32 -9.60
N ALA A 34 3.08 2.71 -9.59
CA ALA A 34 2.63 4.07 -9.40
C ALA A 34 1.39 4.07 -8.50
N GLY A 35 1.22 5.14 -7.71
CA GLY A 35 0.11 5.23 -6.77
C GLY A 35 -0.39 6.66 -6.54
N ALA A 36 -1.59 6.76 -5.98
CA ALA A 36 -2.17 8.03 -5.55
C ALA A 36 -2.97 7.82 -4.26
N MET A 37 -2.72 8.65 -3.25
CA MET A 37 -3.54 8.67 -2.04
C MET A 37 -4.88 9.34 -2.36
N VAL A 38 -5.97 8.70 -1.96
CA VAL A 38 -7.33 9.20 -2.19
C VAL A 38 -8.04 9.59 -0.89
N TYR A 39 -7.51 9.12 0.24
CA TYR A 39 -7.96 9.51 1.57
C TYR A 39 -6.83 9.31 2.58
N GLY A 40 -6.65 10.30 3.46
CA GLY A 40 -5.66 10.27 4.54
C GLY A 40 -4.22 10.47 4.03
N GLU A 41 -3.36 10.89 4.95
CA GLU A 41 -1.91 11.00 4.76
C GLU A 41 -1.22 9.69 5.17
N PRO A 42 -0.01 9.36 4.66
CA PRO A 42 0.65 8.07 4.94
C PRO A 42 0.82 7.72 6.43
N GLN A 43 0.83 8.72 7.31
CA GLN A 43 0.95 8.59 8.77
C GLN A 43 -0.39 8.47 9.50
N ASP A 44 -1.52 8.64 8.81
CA ASP A 44 -2.84 8.51 9.41
C ASP A 44 -3.15 7.06 9.75
N ALA A 45 -3.93 6.86 10.83
CA ALA A 45 -4.36 5.53 11.25
C ALA A 45 -5.27 4.83 10.23
N PHE A 46 -5.86 5.59 9.30
CA PHE A 46 -6.68 5.06 8.22
C PHE A 46 -6.41 5.84 6.93
N THR A 47 -5.96 5.12 5.92
CA THR A 47 -5.64 5.68 4.61
C THR A 47 -6.22 4.80 3.51
N CYS A 48 -6.46 5.41 2.34
CA CYS A 48 -6.85 4.69 1.12
C CYS A 48 -6.09 5.29 -0.06
N GLY A 49 -5.68 4.44 -0.99
CA GLY A 49 -4.99 4.84 -2.21
C GLY A 49 -5.31 3.92 -3.37
N LEU A 50 -5.02 4.40 -4.57
CA LEU A 50 -5.00 3.62 -5.78
C LEU A 50 -3.57 3.18 -6.08
N PHE A 51 -3.46 1.97 -6.63
CA PHE A 51 -2.19 1.34 -6.92
C PHE A 51 -2.25 0.70 -8.31
N SER A 52 -1.16 0.87 -9.06
CA SER A 52 -0.96 0.21 -10.35
C SER A 52 0.43 -0.42 -10.39
N SER A 53 0.55 -1.49 -11.16
CA SER A 53 1.81 -2.18 -11.41
C SER A 53 1.90 -2.51 -12.89
N THR A 54 3.09 -2.41 -13.47
CA THR A 54 3.40 -3.09 -14.73
C THR A 54 3.38 -4.60 -14.52
N GLN A 55 3.40 -5.35 -15.61
CA GLN A 55 3.39 -6.82 -15.57
C GLN A 55 4.59 -7.39 -14.80
N GLY A 56 4.32 -8.46 -14.05
CA GLY A 56 5.28 -9.29 -13.33
C GLY A 56 4.68 -9.83 -12.04
N GLU A 57 5.51 -10.41 -11.19
CA GLU A 57 5.08 -11.02 -9.92
C GLU A 57 5.96 -10.54 -8.77
N PHE A 58 5.35 -10.35 -7.60
CA PHE A 58 6.06 -9.97 -6.40
C PHE A 58 5.33 -10.42 -5.13
N HIS A 59 6.09 -10.67 -4.09
CA HIS A 59 5.59 -10.96 -2.74
C HIS A 59 5.76 -9.73 -1.85
N HIS A 60 4.71 -9.39 -1.11
CA HIS A 60 4.76 -8.32 -0.11
C HIS A 60 4.36 -8.87 1.25
N ASP A 61 5.32 -8.96 2.16
CA ASP A 61 5.07 -9.40 3.53
C ASP A 61 4.51 -8.22 4.33
N LEU A 62 3.17 -8.12 4.39
CA LEU A 62 2.52 -7.18 5.29
C LEU A 62 2.73 -7.65 6.75
N PRO A 63 3.43 -6.89 7.60
CA PRO A 63 3.55 -7.27 9.00
C PRO A 63 2.17 -7.20 9.65
N VAL A 64 1.68 -8.34 10.15
CA VAL A 64 0.53 -8.34 11.06
C VAL A 64 1.00 -7.63 12.32
N TYR A 65 0.58 -6.37 12.53
CA TYR A 65 0.79 -5.67 13.78
C TYR A 65 0.04 -6.40 14.90
N ARG A 66 0.69 -7.39 15.52
CA ARG A 66 0.22 -7.98 16.78
C ARG A 66 0.46 -6.96 17.88
N THR A 67 -0.58 -6.22 18.25
CA THR A 67 -0.60 -5.44 19.48
C THR A 67 -0.37 -6.40 20.65
N ARG A 68 0.85 -6.44 21.20
CA ARG A 68 1.15 -7.22 22.40
C ARG A 68 0.51 -6.51 23.60
N HIS A 69 -0.71 -6.91 23.97
CA HIS A 69 -1.23 -6.59 25.30
C HIS A 69 -0.38 -7.35 26.33
N ARG A 70 0.59 -6.65 26.93
CA ARG A 70 1.31 -7.14 28.10
C ARG A 70 0.33 -7.10 29.27
N ALA A 71 -0.34 -8.22 29.56
CA ALA A 71 -1.10 -8.38 30.78
C ALA A 71 -0.13 -8.24 31.96
N GLY A 72 -0.13 -7.07 32.61
CA GLY A 72 0.63 -6.82 33.82
C GLY A 72 0.13 -7.74 34.92
N ARG A 73 0.93 -8.74 35.28
CA ARG A 73 0.72 -9.54 36.48
C ARG A 73 1.08 -8.63 37.66
N ARG A 74 0.06 -8.11 38.36
CA ARG A 74 0.28 -7.48 39.67
C ARG A 74 0.60 -8.62 40.65
N SER A 75 1.81 -8.60 41.19
CA SER A 75 2.18 -9.29 42.43
C SER A 75 2.05 -8.31 43.58
#